data_AF-A0A944Y3H2-F1
#
_entry.id   AF-A0A944Y3H2-F1
#
_cell.length_a   1.000
_cell.length_b   1.000
_cell.length_c   1.000
_cell.angle_alpha   90.00
_cell.angle_beta   90.00
_cell.angle_gamma   90.00
#
_symmetry.space_group_name_H-M   'P 1'
#
loop_
_entity.id
_entity.type
_entity.pdbx_description
1 polymer ?
#
loop_
_entity_poly.entity_id
_entity_poly.type
_entity_poly.pdbx_seq_one_letter_code
_entity_poly.pdbx_strand_id
1 'polypeptide(L)'
;MTLLIGLLNPCFAGELVDACPANSSGTELKNKTAVIAHPALKIADQIGPCAEKTNLVKIKKIIDDLIKGYFPRLKDAKITVSEFKSEAYYLQTGFGNIFAHAWNRNFTIEINPKLYKCPPPPDALRAILAHELFHIQDYRNRSTFGMIGLGLKYTRNSATNSYERSADERVLQLGKDFKDPSFFKGIKEYRQWIYPKLNEKELKTKKERYFTPEEVDKWVLENVK
;
A
#
# COMPACT_ATOMS: atom_id res chain seq x y z
N MET A 1 -5.60 10.29 -36.02
CA MET A 1 -4.29 10.86 -35.61
C MET A 1 -4.02 10.36 -34.19
N THR A 2 -3.32 9.25 -34.08
CA THR A 2 -3.17 8.46 -32.85
C THR A 2 -1.89 8.89 -32.16
N LEU A 3 -1.99 9.65 -31.06
CA LEU A 3 -0.85 9.90 -30.19
C LEU A 3 -0.82 8.83 -29.09
N LEU A 4 0.09 7.87 -29.23
CA LEU A 4 0.56 7.05 -28.12
C LEU A 4 1.31 7.97 -27.15
N ILE A 5 0.79 8.18 -25.95
CA ILE A 5 1.58 8.68 -24.81
C ILE A 5 1.66 7.53 -23.81
N GLY A 6 2.78 6.81 -23.86
CA GLY A 6 3.14 5.79 -22.89
C GLY A 6 3.58 6.41 -21.56
N LEU A 7 3.20 5.72 -20.49
CA LEU A 7 3.98 5.50 -19.26
C LEU A 7 4.67 6.73 -18.66
N LEU A 8 3.94 7.47 -17.82
CA LEU A 8 4.57 8.15 -16.68
C LEU A 8 4.66 7.15 -15.53
N ASN A 9 5.73 6.37 -15.54
CA ASN A 9 6.15 5.47 -14.48
C ASN A 9 7.20 6.23 -13.66
N PRO A 10 6.88 6.83 -12.49
CA PRO A 10 7.86 7.62 -11.75
C PRO A 10 8.71 6.69 -10.89
N CYS A 11 9.58 5.93 -11.54
CA CYS A 11 10.55 5.10 -10.84
C CYS A 11 11.83 4.95 -11.66
N PHE A 12 12.42 6.06 -12.11
CA PHE A 12 13.80 6.08 -12.61
C PHE A 12 14.38 7.50 -12.49
N ALA A 13 15.27 7.69 -11.52
CA ALA A 13 16.28 8.74 -11.52
C ALA A 13 17.41 8.29 -10.58
N GLY A 14 18.59 8.03 -11.14
CA GLY A 14 19.80 7.78 -10.37
C GLY A 14 20.76 6.82 -11.07
N GLU A 15 21.38 7.28 -12.15
CA GLU A 15 22.60 6.69 -12.73
C GLU A 15 23.76 7.66 -12.44
N LEU A 16 24.96 7.10 -12.26
CA LEU A 16 26.30 7.72 -12.21
C LEU A 16 26.74 8.37 -10.87
N VAL A 17 27.57 7.66 -10.09
CA VAL A 17 29.05 7.79 -10.14
C VAL A 17 29.74 6.69 -9.33
N ASP A 18 30.63 5.97 -10.01
CA ASP A 18 31.63 5.08 -9.44
C ASP A 18 32.68 5.86 -8.64
N ALA A 19 32.98 5.40 -7.43
CA ALA A 19 34.28 5.55 -6.78
C ALA A 19 34.38 4.60 -5.57
N CYS A 20 34.84 3.38 -5.80
CA CYS A 20 35.51 2.60 -4.76
C CYS A 20 36.94 3.12 -4.57
N PRO A 21 37.41 3.14 -3.31
CA PRO A 21 38.73 2.58 -3.04
C PRO A 21 38.65 1.44 -2.02
N ALA A 22 39.49 0.43 -2.27
CA ALA A 22 39.70 -0.73 -1.43
C ALA A 22 40.67 -0.47 -0.27
N ASN A 23 40.61 -1.39 0.71
CA ASN A 23 41.58 -1.75 1.75
C ASN A 23 41.73 -0.92 3.03
N SER A 24 41.37 -1.57 4.15
CA SER A 24 42.25 -1.86 5.31
C SER A 24 41.45 -2.75 6.29
N SER A 25 41.76 -4.04 6.38
CA SER A 25 42.68 -4.67 7.34
C SER A 25 42.27 -4.52 8.82
N GLY A 26 41.81 -5.64 9.40
CA GLY A 26 42.11 -6.07 10.77
C GLY A 26 41.48 -5.31 11.93
N THR A 27 40.58 -5.94 12.68
CA THR A 27 40.97 -6.73 13.87
C THR A 27 39.74 -7.28 14.59
N GLU A 28 39.90 -8.54 14.98
CA GLU A 28 38.99 -9.37 15.76
C GLU A 28 38.93 -8.89 17.22
N LEU A 29 37.74 -8.54 17.70
CA LEU A 29 37.47 -8.43 19.14
C LEU A 29 36.23 -9.24 19.49
N LYS A 30 36.50 -10.43 20.03
CA LYS A 30 35.56 -11.31 20.72
C LYS A 30 35.05 -10.60 21.98
N ASN A 31 33.79 -10.20 22.00
CA ASN A 31 33.08 -9.90 23.24
C ASN A 31 31.84 -10.78 23.37
N LYS A 32 31.95 -11.74 24.31
CA LYS A 32 30.82 -12.52 24.84
C LYS A 32 29.96 -11.58 25.68
N THR A 33 28.81 -11.19 25.15
CA THR A 33 27.70 -10.67 25.95
C THR A 33 26.58 -11.68 25.85
N ALA A 34 26.31 -12.38 26.96
CA ALA A 34 25.12 -13.20 27.11
C ALA A 34 23.89 -12.27 27.05
N VAL A 35 23.24 -12.24 25.89
CA VAL A 35 21.96 -11.53 25.72
C VAL A 35 20.88 -12.37 26.38
N ILE A 36 20.33 -11.84 27.46
CA ILE A 36 19.12 -12.35 28.11
C ILE A 36 18.01 -12.28 27.05
N ALA A 37 17.61 -13.45 26.55
CA ALA A 37 16.54 -13.59 25.58
C ALA A 37 15.25 -13.01 26.15
N HIS A 38 14.82 -11.87 25.62
CA HIS A 38 13.50 -11.31 25.88
C HIS A 38 12.43 -12.28 25.35
N PRO A 39 11.43 -12.68 26.16
CA PRO A 39 10.35 -13.53 25.71
C PRO A 39 9.32 -12.70 24.96
N ALA A 40 9.65 -12.28 23.73
CA ALA A 40 8.74 -11.57 22.83
C ALA A 40 8.68 -12.17 21.42
N LEU A 41 9.20 -13.39 21.24
CA LEU A 41 9.27 -14.10 19.96
C LEU A 41 8.58 -15.47 20.08
N LYS A 42 7.29 -15.48 20.41
CA LYS A 42 6.43 -16.67 20.30
C LYS A 42 5.01 -16.42 19.76
N ILE A 43 4.76 -15.25 19.16
CA ILE A 43 3.48 -14.95 18.49
C ILE A 43 3.57 -15.11 16.96
N ALA A 44 4.79 -15.20 16.39
CA ALA A 44 4.99 -15.32 14.94
C ALA A 44 4.59 -16.69 14.35
N ASP A 45 4.39 -17.71 15.17
CA ASP A 45 4.17 -19.09 14.70
C ASP A 45 2.70 -19.50 14.52
N GLN A 46 1.72 -18.67 14.89
CA GLN A 46 0.29 -19.06 14.81
C GLN A 46 -0.53 -18.38 13.71
N ILE A 47 0.10 -17.59 12.84
CA ILE A 47 -0.53 -17.06 11.62
C ILE A 47 0.49 -17.20 10.48
N GLY A 48 0.57 -18.38 9.87
CA GLY A 48 1.46 -18.62 8.73
C GLY A 48 1.15 -17.64 7.59
N PRO A 49 2.14 -16.87 7.07
CA PRO A 49 1.88 -15.68 6.25
C PRO A 49 1.29 -15.93 4.85
N CYS A 50 1.01 -17.19 4.49
CA CYS A 50 0.56 -17.61 3.16
C CYS A 50 -0.39 -18.83 3.20
N ALA A 51 -1.11 -19.07 4.31
CA ALA A 51 -1.82 -20.34 4.54
C ALA A 51 -2.91 -20.66 3.50
N GLU A 52 -3.58 -19.63 2.95
CA GLU A 52 -4.60 -19.79 1.90
C GLU A 52 -4.19 -19.10 0.61
N LYS A 53 -4.43 -19.74 -0.54
CA LYS A 53 -4.23 -19.10 -1.85
C LYS A 53 -5.44 -18.26 -2.24
N THR A 54 -5.19 -17.18 -2.96
CA THR A 54 -6.25 -16.36 -3.58
C THR A 54 -6.10 -16.32 -5.10
N ASN A 55 -7.04 -15.67 -5.78
CA ASN A 55 -7.00 -15.47 -7.23
C ASN A 55 -7.74 -14.19 -7.61
N LEU A 56 -7.60 -13.80 -8.88
CA LEU A 56 -8.22 -12.58 -9.42
C LEU A 56 -9.75 -12.55 -9.23
N VAL A 57 -10.44 -13.69 -9.36
CA VAL A 57 -11.90 -13.78 -9.21
C VAL A 57 -12.31 -13.45 -7.77
N LYS A 58 -11.62 -14.02 -6.78
CA LYS A 58 -11.85 -13.72 -5.35
C LYS A 58 -11.58 -12.25 -5.04
N ILE A 59 -10.50 -11.68 -5.56
CA ILE A 59 -10.16 -10.27 -5.30
C ILE A 59 -11.19 -9.32 -5.94
N LYS A 60 -11.59 -9.58 -7.19
CA LYS A 60 -12.68 -8.82 -7.84
C LYS A 60 -13.96 -8.85 -7.00
N LYS A 61 -14.31 -10.02 -6.46
CA LYS A 61 -15.46 -10.14 -5.57
C LYS A 61 -15.33 -9.27 -4.31
N ILE A 62 -14.15 -9.25 -3.67
CA ILE A 62 -13.91 -8.38 -2.49
C ILE A 62 -14.06 -6.90 -2.87
N ILE A 63 -13.51 -6.49 -4.02
CA ILE A 63 -13.64 -5.12 -4.53
C ILE A 63 -15.12 -4.76 -4.76
N ASP A 64 -15.88 -5.63 -5.42
CA ASP A 64 -17.31 -5.41 -5.69
C ASP A 64 -18.12 -5.29 -4.38
N ASP A 65 -17.83 -6.15 -3.40
CA ASP A 65 -18.50 -6.14 -2.10
C ASP A 65 -18.14 -4.86 -1.31
N LEU A 66 -16.89 -4.41 -1.38
CA LEU A 66 -16.45 -3.12 -0.81
C LEU A 66 -17.16 -1.93 -1.46
N ILE A 67 -17.23 -1.89 -2.80
CA ILE A 67 -17.89 -0.80 -3.53
C ILE A 67 -19.38 -0.72 -3.16
N LYS A 68 -20.06 -1.87 -3.09
CA LYS A 68 -21.49 -1.92 -2.74
C LYS A 68 -21.76 -1.46 -1.31
N GLY A 69 -20.93 -1.88 -0.36
CA GLY A 69 -21.12 -1.63 1.06
C GLY A 69 -20.63 -0.26 1.55
N TYR A 70 -19.48 0.20 1.05
CA TYR A 70 -18.73 1.29 1.67
C TYR A 70 -18.41 2.44 0.72
N PHE A 71 -18.37 2.21 -0.59
CA PHE A 71 -18.02 3.23 -1.59
C PHE A 71 -19.16 3.47 -2.58
N PRO A 72 -20.35 3.94 -2.13
CA PRO A 72 -21.50 4.13 -3.02
C PRO A 72 -21.21 5.13 -4.16
N ARG A 73 -20.27 6.06 -3.95
CA ARG A 73 -19.80 7.02 -4.97
C ARG A 73 -18.93 6.39 -6.05
N LEU A 74 -18.62 5.09 -6.00
CA LEU A 74 -17.84 4.37 -7.00
C LEU A 74 -18.66 3.36 -7.80
N LYS A 75 -19.98 3.24 -7.54
CA LYS A 75 -20.85 2.24 -8.19
C LYS A 75 -20.89 2.33 -9.73
N ASP A 76 -20.73 3.54 -10.25
CA ASP A 76 -20.73 3.88 -11.68
C ASP A 76 -19.32 4.21 -12.20
N ALA A 77 -18.29 4.05 -11.39
CA ALA A 77 -16.91 4.25 -11.82
C ALA A 77 -16.45 3.11 -12.74
N LYS A 78 -15.71 3.45 -13.80
CA LYS A 78 -15.10 2.48 -14.72
C LYS A 78 -13.82 1.92 -14.11
N ILE A 79 -13.95 1.00 -13.16
CA ILE A 79 -12.81 0.36 -12.47
C ILE A 79 -12.52 -0.99 -13.12
N THR A 80 -11.28 -1.18 -13.54
CA THR A 80 -10.77 -2.45 -14.05
C THR A 80 -9.75 -3.03 -13.08
N VAL A 81 -9.55 -4.35 -13.12
CA VAL A 81 -8.53 -5.02 -12.32
C VAL A 81 -7.55 -5.69 -13.27
N SER A 82 -6.28 -5.31 -13.18
CA SER A 82 -5.19 -5.84 -14.00
C SER A 82 -4.06 -6.38 -13.13
N GLU A 83 -3.04 -6.94 -13.78
CA GLU A 83 -1.85 -7.45 -13.10
C GLU A 83 -0.64 -6.60 -13.45
N PHE A 84 0.26 -6.45 -12.48
CA PHE A 84 1.56 -5.81 -12.68
C PHE A 84 2.65 -6.60 -11.96
N LYS A 85 3.92 -6.33 -12.27
CA LYS A 85 5.06 -6.99 -11.64
C LYS A 85 5.88 -5.98 -10.86
N SER A 86 6.15 -6.29 -9.60
CA SER A 86 7.03 -5.52 -8.73
C SER A 86 7.66 -6.41 -7.66
N GLU A 87 8.79 -5.97 -7.11
CA GLU A 87 9.41 -6.62 -5.94
C GLU A 87 8.82 -6.10 -4.63
N ALA A 88 8.59 -4.78 -4.52
CA ALA A 88 8.19 -4.12 -3.28
C ALA A 88 6.68 -3.84 -3.16
N TYR A 89 5.94 -3.82 -4.27
CA TYR A 89 4.53 -3.44 -4.30
C TYR A 89 3.63 -4.61 -4.68
N TYR A 90 2.53 -4.77 -3.94
CA TYR A 90 1.56 -5.84 -4.15
C TYR A 90 0.24 -5.36 -4.75
N LEU A 91 -0.12 -4.11 -4.47
CA LEU A 91 -1.27 -3.43 -5.06
C LEU A 91 -0.84 -2.01 -5.43
N GLN A 92 -1.45 -1.46 -6.48
CA GLN A 92 -1.39 -0.05 -6.80
C GLN A 92 -2.64 0.38 -7.57
N THR A 93 -2.96 1.67 -7.51
CA THR A 93 -4.05 2.25 -8.29
C THR A 93 -3.52 3.08 -9.45
N GLY A 94 -3.97 2.76 -10.66
CA GLY A 94 -3.75 3.52 -11.88
C GLY A 94 -5.00 4.29 -12.34
N PHE A 95 -4.78 5.22 -13.27
CA PHE A 95 -5.85 5.92 -13.98
C PHE A 95 -5.50 6.03 -15.47
N GLY A 96 -6.53 6.02 -16.31
CA GLY A 96 -6.42 6.20 -17.75
C GLY A 96 -6.27 7.68 -18.13
N ASN A 97 -6.72 8.05 -19.33
CA ASN A 97 -6.57 9.40 -19.89
C ASN A 97 -6.90 10.52 -18.89
N ILE A 98 -5.89 11.30 -18.48
CA ILE A 98 -6.03 12.43 -17.53
C ILE A 98 -6.90 13.55 -18.08
N PHE A 99 -6.93 13.72 -19.40
CA PHE A 99 -7.71 14.75 -20.08
C PHE A 99 -9.18 14.35 -20.24
N ALA A 100 -9.53 13.09 -19.98
CA ALA A 100 -10.93 12.71 -19.87
C ALA A 100 -11.58 13.42 -18.67
N HIS A 101 -12.83 13.83 -18.84
CA HIS A 101 -13.64 14.35 -17.75
C HIS A 101 -13.65 13.34 -16.58
N ALA A 102 -13.64 13.83 -15.34
CA ALA A 102 -13.41 13.01 -14.16
C ALA A 102 -14.39 11.81 -14.03
N TRP A 103 -15.64 12.01 -14.50
CA TRP A 103 -16.70 11.00 -14.52
C TRP A 103 -16.55 9.95 -15.63
N ASN A 104 -15.77 10.24 -16.68
CA ASN A 104 -15.53 9.34 -17.81
C ASN A 104 -14.15 8.66 -17.75
N ARG A 105 -13.35 8.98 -16.73
CA ARG A 105 -12.01 8.44 -16.56
C ARG A 105 -12.09 6.95 -16.18
N ASN A 106 -11.23 6.15 -16.81
CA ASN A 106 -11.04 4.75 -16.43
C ASN A 106 -10.04 4.67 -15.29
N PHE A 107 -10.28 3.76 -14.36
CA PHE A 107 -9.40 3.49 -13.22
C PHE A 107 -8.98 2.02 -13.24
N THR A 108 -7.82 1.74 -12.66
CA THR A 108 -7.29 0.39 -12.60
C THR A 108 -6.80 0.10 -11.20
N ILE A 109 -7.20 -1.03 -10.62
CA ILE A 109 -6.53 -1.63 -9.47
C ILE A 109 -5.60 -2.69 -10.02
N GLU A 110 -4.30 -2.49 -9.85
CA GLU A 110 -3.28 -3.40 -10.35
C GLU A 110 -2.82 -4.31 -9.21
N ILE A 111 -2.78 -5.62 -9.46
CA ILE A 111 -2.43 -6.63 -8.46
C ILE A 111 -1.14 -7.33 -8.88
N ASN A 112 -0.22 -7.49 -7.94
CA ASN A 112 0.95 -8.31 -8.15
C ASN A 112 0.60 -9.80 -8.02
N PRO A 113 0.86 -10.65 -9.03
CA PRO A 113 0.56 -12.08 -8.96
C PRO A 113 1.22 -12.83 -7.79
N LYS A 114 2.27 -12.27 -7.17
CA LYS A 114 2.84 -12.79 -5.91
C LYS A 114 1.78 -12.88 -4.81
N LEU A 115 0.83 -11.95 -4.79
CA LEU A 115 -0.29 -11.91 -3.84
C LEU A 115 -1.17 -13.17 -3.94
N TYR A 116 -1.29 -13.80 -5.11
CA TYR A 116 -2.10 -15.01 -5.28
C TYR A 116 -1.54 -16.22 -4.53
N LYS A 117 -0.20 -16.31 -4.48
CA LYS A 117 0.52 -17.42 -3.85
C LYS A 117 0.61 -17.26 -2.34
N CYS A 118 0.71 -16.01 -1.89
CA CYS A 118 0.86 -15.66 -0.49
C CYS A 118 0.06 -14.38 -0.23
N PRO A 119 -1.26 -14.45 -0.07
CA PRO A 119 -2.05 -13.28 0.29
C PRO A 119 -1.86 -12.92 1.77
N PRO A 120 -2.06 -11.64 2.13
CA PRO A 120 -2.20 -11.27 3.53
C PRO A 120 -3.48 -11.89 4.14
N PRO A 121 -3.66 -11.82 5.48
CA PRO A 121 -4.91 -12.21 6.13
C PRO A 121 -6.14 -11.58 5.47
N PRO A 122 -7.34 -12.21 5.54
CA PRO A 122 -8.53 -11.71 4.85
C PRO A 122 -8.89 -10.25 5.18
N ASP A 123 -8.83 -9.87 6.46
CA ASP A 123 -9.10 -8.49 6.91
C ASP A 123 -8.05 -7.51 6.36
N ALA A 124 -6.78 -7.93 6.31
CA ALA A 124 -5.69 -7.16 5.73
C ALA A 124 -5.86 -6.94 4.22
N LEU A 125 -6.25 -7.97 3.47
CA LEU A 125 -6.55 -7.85 2.04
C LEU A 125 -7.73 -6.89 1.81
N ARG A 126 -8.79 -7.02 2.60
CA ARG A 126 -9.97 -6.15 2.52
C ARG A 126 -9.61 -4.70 2.82
N ALA A 127 -8.85 -4.44 3.88
CA ALA A 127 -8.47 -3.08 4.27
C ALA A 127 -7.55 -2.40 3.25
N ILE A 128 -6.55 -3.11 2.69
CA ILE A 128 -5.68 -2.51 1.68
C ILE A 128 -6.42 -2.31 0.34
N LEU A 129 -7.39 -3.14 -0.01
CA LEU A 129 -8.25 -2.87 -1.18
C LEU A 129 -9.13 -1.64 -0.96
N ALA A 130 -9.61 -1.40 0.26
CA ALA A 130 -10.31 -0.16 0.60
C ALA A 130 -9.39 1.07 0.50
N HIS A 131 -8.11 0.94 0.88
CA HIS A 131 -7.08 1.98 0.66
C HIS A 131 -6.97 2.34 -0.83
N GLU A 132 -6.82 1.35 -1.70
CA GLU A 132 -6.78 1.58 -3.16
C GLU A 132 -8.07 2.23 -3.69
N LEU A 133 -9.24 1.85 -3.18
CA LEU A 133 -10.50 2.48 -3.54
C LEU A 133 -10.59 3.94 -3.11
N PHE A 134 -9.96 4.34 -1.98
CA PHE A 134 -9.87 5.75 -1.60
C PHE A 134 -9.01 6.56 -2.56
N HIS A 135 -7.95 5.98 -3.15
CA HIS A 135 -7.21 6.63 -4.23
C HIS A 135 -8.11 6.84 -5.45
N ILE A 136 -8.87 5.82 -5.88
CA ILE A 136 -9.82 5.96 -7.00
C ILE A 136 -10.86 7.05 -6.72
N GLN A 137 -11.43 7.07 -5.52
CA GLN A 137 -12.41 8.10 -5.13
C GLN A 137 -11.78 9.50 -5.17
N ASP A 138 -10.54 9.66 -4.72
CA ASP A 138 -9.83 10.92 -4.80
C ASP A 138 -9.56 11.33 -6.26
N TYR A 139 -9.10 10.40 -7.11
CA TYR A 139 -8.87 10.66 -8.54
C TYR A 139 -10.15 11.08 -9.24
N ARG A 140 -11.27 10.42 -8.96
CA ARG A 140 -12.59 10.72 -9.52
C ARG A 140 -13.11 12.10 -9.12
N ASN A 141 -12.72 12.60 -7.95
CA ASN A 141 -13.12 13.93 -7.49
C ASN A 141 -12.19 15.06 -7.98
N ARG A 142 -11.12 14.74 -8.72
CA ARG A 142 -10.15 15.72 -9.23
C ARG A 142 -10.40 16.10 -10.69
N SER A 143 -10.31 17.39 -10.95
CA SER A 143 -10.16 17.94 -12.31
C SER A 143 -8.81 17.54 -12.91
N THR A 144 -8.64 17.76 -14.22
CA THR A 144 -7.37 17.51 -14.93
C THR A 144 -6.18 18.22 -14.27
N PHE A 145 -6.33 19.52 -13.93
CA PHE A 145 -5.30 20.26 -13.20
C PHE A 145 -5.04 19.68 -11.80
N GLY A 146 -6.09 19.20 -11.13
CA GLY A 146 -5.96 18.50 -9.84
C GLY A 146 -5.16 17.20 -9.95
N MET A 147 -5.31 16.46 -11.05
CA MET A 147 -4.54 15.24 -11.33
C MET A 147 -3.07 15.56 -11.64
N ILE A 148 -2.82 16.60 -12.45
CA ILE A 148 -1.44 17.06 -12.73
C ILE A 148 -0.75 17.50 -11.42
N GLY A 149 -1.45 18.28 -10.60
CA GLY A 149 -0.94 18.69 -9.28
C GLY A 149 -0.67 17.51 -8.35
N LEU A 150 -1.49 16.46 -8.42
CA LEU A 150 -1.24 15.23 -7.68
C LEU A 150 0.04 14.53 -8.18
N GLY A 151 0.23 14.41 -9.50
CA GLY A 151 1.47 13.89 -10.07
C GLY A 151 2.71 14.66 -9.61
N LEU A 152 2.62 15.99 -9.52
CA LEU A 152 3.70 16.82 -8.97
C LEU A 152 3.95 16.56 -7.48
N LYS A 153 2.90 16.29 -6.68
CA LYS A 153 3.07 15.92 -5.26
C LYS A 153 3.86 14.62 -5.11
N TYR A 154 3.64 13.65 -6.00
CA TYR A 154 4.37 12.37 -5.97
C TYR A 154 5.89 12.49 -6.17
N THR A 155 6.39 13.63 -6.68
CA THR A 155 7.83 13.92 -6.78
C THR A 155 8.45 14.39 -5.47
N ARG A 156 7.63 14.76 -4.47
CA ARG A 156 8.08 15.27 -3.17
C ARG A 156 7.74 14.27 -2.07
N ASN A 157 8.75 13.66 -1.46
CA ASN A 157 8.57 12.62 -0.44
C ASN A 157 7.58 13.00 0.67
N SER A 158 7.66 14.20 1.24
CA SER A 158 6.73 14.64 2.29
C SER A 158 5.27 14.69 1.84
N ALA A 159 5.02 15.12 0.60
CA ALA A 159 3.68 15.19 0.04
C ALA A 159 3.14 13.79 -0.29
N THR A 160 3.99 12.89 -0.81
CA THR A 160 3.67 11.47 -0.99
C THR A 160 3.31 10.82 0.34
N ASN A 161 4.15 11.00 1.38
CA ASN A 161 3.91 10.44 2.70
C ASN A 161 2.57 10.93 3.27
N SER A 162 2.29 12.24 3.20
CA SER A 162 1.01 12.78 3.66
C SER A 162 -0.19 12.21 2.89
N TYR A 163 -0.05 11.99 1.58
CA TYR A 163 -1.13 11.45 0.75
C TYR A 163 -1.45 9.99 1.07
N GLU A 164 -0.42 9.14 1.13
CA GLU A 164 -0.55 7.73 1.48
C GLU A 164 -1.08 7.54 2.91
N ARG A 165 -0.59 8.33 3.88
CA ARG A 165 -1.10 8.34 5.25
C ARG A 165 -2.56 8.79 5.35
N SER A 166 -2.98 9.75 4.51
CA SER A 166 -4.39 10.17 4.48
C SER A 166 -5.30 9.05 3.94
N ALA A 167 -4.82 8.21 3.03
CA ALA A 167 -5.58 7.05 2.57
C ALA A 167 -5.72 5.99 3.68
N ASP A 168 -4.65 5.70 4.44
CA ASP A 168 -4.73 4.83 5.63
C ASP A 168 -5.74 5.38 6.65
N GLU A 169 -5.64 6.67 6.98
CA GLU A 169 -6.55 7.34 7.91
C GLU A 169 -8.01 7.25 7.46
N ARG A 170 -8.29 7.38 6.16
CA ARG A 170 -9.65 7.21 5.62
C ARG A 170 -10.18 5.78 5.77
N VAL A 171 -9.32 4.76 5.66
CA VAL A 171 -9.71 3.37 5.94
C VAL A 171 -10.03 3.18 7.43
N LEU A 172 -9.25 3.78 8.33
CA LEU A 172 -9.55 3.76 9.75
C LEU A 172 -10.87 4.50 10.04
N GLN A 173 -11.05 5.69 9.48
CA GLN A 173 -12.31 6.44 9.62
C GLN A 173 -13.50 5.65 9.09
N LEU A 174 -13.35 4.91 7.98
CA LEU A 174 -14.38 4.01 7.47
C LEU A 174 -14.75 2.92 8.49
N GLY A 175 -13.76 2.28 9.12
CA GLY A 175 -14.00 1.31 10.19
C GLY A 175 -14.78 1.89 11.36
N LYS A 176 -14.50 3.14 11.74
CA LYS A 176 -15.23 3.86 12.79
C LYS A 176 -16.67 4.17 12.35
N ASP A 177 -16.84 4.78 11.18
CA ASP A 177 -18.15 5.24 10.68
C ASP A 177 -19.13 4.09 10.51
N PHE A 178 -18.64 2.94 10.04
CA PHE A 178 -19.44 1.74 9.82
C PHE A 178 -19.42 0.75 11.00
N LYS A 179 -18.72 1.08 12.09
CA LYS A 179 -18.51 0.20 13.27
C LYS A 179 -17.98 -1.18 12.88
N ASP A 180 -17.08 -1.21 11.90
CA ASP A 180 -16.47 -2.42 11.36
C ASP A 180 -14.99 -2.48 11.80
N PRO A 181 -14.66 -3.24 12.87
CA PRO A 181 -13.31 -3.29 13.40
C PRO A 181 -12.32 -4.02 12.48
N SER A 182 -12.80 -4.71 11.43
CA SER A 182 -11.94 -5.41 10.47
C SER A 182 -11.01 -4.45 9.73
N PHE A 183 -11.39 -3.18 9.55
CA PHE A 183 -10.52 -2.18 8.89
C PHE A 183 -9.33 -1.76 9.76
N PHE A 184 -9.54 -1.59 11.08
CA PHE A 184 -8.44 -1.29 12.00
C PHE A 184 -7.43 -2.43 12.04
N LYS A 185 -7.94 -3.64 12.27
CA LYS A 185 -7.16 -4.86 12.30
C LYS A 185 -6.45 -5.09 10.96
N GLY A 186 -7.14 -4.87 9.85
CA GLY A 186 -6.64 -5.13 8.51
C GLY A 186 -5.46 -4.25 8.11
N ILE A 187 -5.49 -2.93 8.38
CA ILE A 187 -4.32 -2.06 8.10
C ILE A 187 -3.11 -2.56 8.88
N LYS A 188 -3.28 -2.85 10.18
CA LYS A 188 -2.21 -3.35 11.05
C LYS A 188 -1.63 -4.69 10.56
N GLU A 189 -2.50 -5.66 10.29
CA GLU A 189 -2.09 -6.99 9.80
C GLU A 189 -1.41 -6.91 8.44
N TYR A 190 -1.85 -6.01 7.55
CA TYR A 190 -1.19 -5.82 6.27
C TYR A 190 0.26 -5.32 6.45
N ARG A 191 0.49 -4.39 7.37
CA ARG A 191 1.85 -3.91 7.71
C ARG A 191 2.72 -5.04 8.27
N GLN A 192 2.18 -5.80 9.22
CA GLN A 192 2.88 -6.95 9.81
C GLN A 192 3.20 -8.03 8.76
N TRP A 193 2.30 -8.23 7.79
CA TRP A 193 2.49 -9.18 6.71
C TRP A 193 3.54 -8.72 5.68
N ILE A 194 3.59 -7.44 5.32
CA ILE A 194 4.50 -6.95 4.28
C ILE A 194 5.91 -6.67 4.81
N TYR A 195 6.07 -6.18 6.04
CA TYR A 195 7.38 -5.76 6.57
C TYR A 195 8.49 -6.82 6.50
N PRO A 196 8.24 -8.11 6.82
CA PRO A 196 9.27 -9.15 6.73
C PRO A 196 9.74 -9.45 5.29
N LYS A 197 9.04 -8.94 4.28
CA LYS A 197 9.32 -9.19 2.85
C LYS A 197 10.11 -8.05 2.19
N LEU A 198 10.39 -6.98 2.92
CA LEU A 198 11.03 -5.77 2.41
C LEU A 198 12.49 -5.71 2.84
N ASN A 199 13.35 -5.13 2.00
CA ASN A 199 14.71 -4.77 2.43
C ASN A 199 14.67 -3.54 3.37
N GLU A 200 15.80 -3.23 4.01
CA GLU A 200 15.89 -2.15 5.01
C GLU A 200 15.43 -0.78 4.45
N LYS A 201 15.82 -0.45 3.22
CA LYS A 201 15.47 0.82 2.56
C LYS A 201 13.97 0.90 2.27
N GLU A 202 13.39 -0.18 1.75
CA GLU A 202 11.96 -0.29 1.48
C GLU A 202 11.14 -0.24 2.76
N LEU A 203 11.57 -0.96 3.80
CA LEU A 203 10.93 -0.98 5.11
C LEU A 203 10.91 0.42 5.72
N LYS A 204 12.06 1.11 5.73
CA LYS A 204 12.15 2.50 6.20
C LYS A 204 11.18 3.40 5.44
N THR A 205 11.21 3.33 4.11
CA THR A 205 10.31 4.11 3.25
C THR A 205 8.83 3.82 3.54
N LYS A 206 8.46 2.55 3.75
CA LYS A 206 7.07 2.16 4.08
C LYS A 206 6.65 2.65 5.47
N LYS A 207 7.53 2.61 6.48
CA LYS A 207 7.23 3.15 7.82
C LYS A 207 7.06 4.67 7.82
N GLU A 208 7.71 5.39 6.91
CA GLU A 208 7.53 6.84 6.76
C GLU A 208 6.25 7.20 5.97
N ARG A 209 5.91 6.41 4.94
CA ARG A 209 4.80 6.69 4.02
C ARG A 209 3.43 6.26 4.51
N TYR A 210 3.36 5.32 5.45
CA TYR A 210 2.12 4.69 5.87
C TYR A 210 2.03 4.64 7.38
N PHE A 211 0.85 4.41 7.92
CA PHE A 211 0.68 4.14 9.34
C PHE A 211 1.38 2.84 9.71
N THR A 212 2.18 2.85 10.78
CA THR A 212 2.72 1.63 11.40
C THR A 212 1.66 0.93 12.25
N PRO A 213 1.83 -0.35 12.62
CA PRO A 213 0.95 -1.05 13.57
C PRO A 213 0.66 -0.24 14.85
N GLU A 214 1.69 0.38 15.41
CA GLU A 214 1.60 1.16 16.65
C GLU A 214 0.84 2.48 16.44
N GLU A 215 1.01 3.11 15.27
CA GLU A 215 0.25 4.31 14.91
C GLU A 215 -1.23 4.01 14.67
N VAL A 216 -1.56 2.83 14.12
CA VAL A 216 -2.95 2.37 14.01
C VAL A 216 -3.56 2.18 15.39
N ASP A 217 -2.87 1.47 16.30
CA ASP A 217 -3.34 1.26 17.67
C ASP A 217 -3.59 2.59 18.38
N LYS A 218 -2.66 3.54 18.26
CA LYS A 218 -2.80 4.89 18.81
C LYS A 218 -4.01 5.63 18.22
N TRP A 219 -4.16 5.62 16.89
CA TRP A 219 -5.29 6.27 16.23
C TRP A 219 -6.63 5.70 16.73
N VAL A 220 -6.73 4.37 16.86
CA VAL A 220 -7.96 3.71 17.35
C VAL A 220 -8.27 4.15 18.78
N LEU A 221 -7.29 4.13 19.68
CA LEU A 221 -7.45 4.57 21.07
C LEU A 221 -7.93 6.03 21.18
N GLU A 222 -7.44 6.90 20.31
CA GLU A 222 -7.78 8.33 20.33
C GLU A 222 -9.15 8.63 19.70
N ASN A 223 -9.57 7.84 18.71
CA ASN A 223 -10.71 8.18 17.85
C ASN A 223 -11.94 7.27 18.02
N VAL A 224 -11.78 6.07 18.56
CA VAL A 224 -12.86 5.09 18.77
C VAL A 224 -13.12 5.01 20.28
N LYS A 225 -14.11 5.79 20.73
CA LYS A 225 -14.64 5.77 22.10
C LYS A 225 -15.96 5.02 22.15
#